data_AF-A0A2S9FLG6-F1
#
_entry.id   AF-A0A2S9FLG6-F1
#
_cell.length_a   1.000
_cell.length_b   1.000
_cell.length_c   1.000
_cell.angle_alpha   90.00
_cell.angle_beta   90.00
_cell.angle_gamma   90.00
#
_symmetry.space_group_name_H-M   'P 1'
#
loop_
_entity.id
_entity.type
_entity.pdbx_description
1 polymer ?
#
loop_
_entity_poly.entity_id
_entity_poly.type
_entity_poly.pdbx_seq_one_letter_code
_entity_poly.pdbx_strand_id
1 'polypeptide(L)'
;RRTAYTCDVTYASVNEIGFDVLRDQLVTTVDDLVSPNPDVALIDEADSVLVDEALVPLVLAGTSHRETPRVELIRLVGELNADTDFDTDNDSRNVHLTDVGARKVEAALGGIDLYSEEHVSTTLTEINVALHAHVLLQRDVHYIVRDNAVHLINASRG
;
A
#
# COMPACT_ATOMS: atom_id res chain seq x y z
N ARG A 1 -18.33 -0.46 -21.95
CA ARG A 1 -18.41 -1.55 -20.94
C ARG A 1 -19.75 -1.50 -20.21
N ARG A 2 -20.09 -0.42 -19.48
CA ARG A 2 -21.41 -0.28 -18.82
C ARG A 2 -22.61 -0.57 -19.73
N THR A 3 -22.66 0.03 -20.93
CA THR A 3 -23.73 -0.23 -21.91
C THR A 3 -23.77 -1.69 -22.41
N ALA A 4 -22.65 -2.40 -22.43
CA ALA A 4 -22.60 -3.80 -22.86
C ALA A 4 -23.16 -4.73 -21.78
N TYR A 5 -22.95 -4.39 -20.50
CA TYR A 5 -23.47 -5.15 -19.36
C TYR A 5 -24.92 -4.84 -19.01
N THR A 6 -25.52 -3.83 -19.65
CA THR A 6 -26.97 -3.57 -19.57
C THR A 6 -27.77 -4.32 -20.65
N CYS A 7 -27.11 -5.04 -21.56
CA CYS A 7 -27.80 -5.88 -22.54
C CYS A 7 -28.35 -7.14 -21.88
N ASP A 8 -29.43 -7.72 -22.43
CA ASP A 8 -30.02 -8.97 -21.93
C ASP A 8 -29.02 -10.14 -21.94
N VAL A 9 -28.10 -10.13 -22.91
CA VAL A 9 -27.02 -11.11 -23.04
C VAL A 9 -25.72 -10.37 -23.35
N THR A 10 -24.68 -10.66 -22.56
CA THR A 10 -23.33 -10.15 -22.77
C THR A 10 -22.37 -11.30 -23.08
N TYR A 11 -21.67 -11.21 -24.21
CA TYR A 11 -20.52 -12.05 -24.52
C TYR A 11 -19.25 -11.29 -24.18
N ALA A 12 -18.38 -11.89 -23.36
CA ALA A 12 -17.08 -11.34 -23.01
C ALA A 12 -16.13 -12.46 -22.61
N SER A 13 -14.83 -12.20 -22.69
CA SER A 13 -13.83 -13.13 -22.16
C SER A 13 -13.83 -13.14 -20.63
N VAL A 14 -13.43 -14.26 -20.04
CA VAL A 14 -13.31 -14.41 -18.57
C VAL A 14 -12.35 -13.39 -17.99
N ASN A 15 -11.23 -13.12 -18.68
CA ASN A 15 -10.25 -12.11 -18.29
C ASN A 15 -10.87 -10.70 -18.25
N GLU A 16 -11.67 -10.33 -19.26
CA GLU A 16 -12.32 -9.01 -19.29
C GLU A 16 -13.32 -8.83 -18.16
N ILE A 17 -14.17 -9.84 -17.89
CA ILE A 17 -15.12 -9.82 -16.77
C ILE A 17 -14.35 -9.79 -15.44
N GLY A 18 -13.33 -10.64 -15.29
CA GLY A 18 -12.52 -10.72 -14.08
C GLY A 18 -11.82 -9.39 -13.76
N PHE A 19 -11.22 -8.74 -14.75
CA PHE A 19 -10.62 -7.42 -14.54
C PHE A 19 -11.66 -6.32 -14.27
N ASP A 20 -12.90 -6.45 -14.73
CA ASP A 20 -13.96 -5.50 -14.40
C ASP A 20 -14.42 -5.65 -12.96
N VAL A 21 -14.59 -6.89 -12.50
CA VAL A 21 -14.86 -7.18 -11.09
C VAL A 21 -13.72 -6.65 -10.21
N LEU A 22 -12.46 -6.83 -10.61
CA LEU A 22 -11.30 -6.32 -9.87
C LEU A 22 -11.24 -4.78 -9.86
N ARG A 23 -11.51 -4.10 -10.98
CA ARG A 23 -11.51 -2.63 -11.05
C ARG A 23 -12.63 -2.02 -10.23
N ASP A 24 -13.78 -2.68 -10.17
CA ASP A 24 -14.91 -2.25 -9.35
C ASP A 24 -14.60 -2.29 -7.84
N GLN A 25 -13.61 -3.06 -7.38
CA GLN A 25 -13.16 -3.01 -5.98
C GLN A 25 -12.37 -1.74 -5.63
N LEU A 26 -12.00 -0.93 -6.63
CA LEU A 26 -11.20 0.28 -6.47
C LEU A 26 -12.00 1.57 -6.67
N VAL A 27 -13.27 1.49 -7.03
CA VAL A 27 -14.11 2.68 -7.27
C VAL A 27 -14.50 3.33 -5.95
N THR A 28 -14.56 4.66 -5.94
CA THR A 28 -14.93 5.45 -4.75
C THR A 28 -16.39 5.88 -4.76
N THR A 29 -17.08 5.72 -5.90
CA THR A 29 -18.50 6.03 -6.05
C THR A 29 -19.27 4.87 -6.66
N VAL A 30 -20.54 4.73 -6.27
CA VAL A 30 -21.43 3.68 -6.81
C VAL A 30 -21.69 3.88 -8.30
N ASP A 31 -21.73 5.13 -8.75
CA ASP A 31 -21.96 5.50 -10.15
C ASP A 31 -20.81 5.11 -11.07
N ASP A 32 -19.66 4.70 -10.53
CA ASP A 32 -18.49 4.22 -11.26
C ASP A 32 -18.44 2.70 -11.41
N LEU A 33 -19.34 1.95 -10.76
CA LEU A 33 -19.43 0.50 -10.93
C LEU A 33 -19.78 0.12 -12.37
N VAL A 34 -19.14 -0.93 -12.89
CA VAL A 34 -19.33 -1.38 -14.27
C VAL A 34 -19.56 -2.88 -14.36
N SER A 35 -18.99 -3.68 -13.46
CA SER A 35 -19.00 -5.14 -13.52
C SER A 35 -20.42 -5.73 -13.70
N PRO A 36 -20.54 -6.82 -14.48
CA PRO A 36 -21.83 -7.44 -14.71
C PRO A 36 -22.32 -8.15 -13.45
N ASN A 37 -23.63 -8.12 -13.21
CA ASN A 37 -24.31 -8.90 -12.18
C ASN A 37 -25.37 -9.82 -12.83
N PRO A 38 -24.96 -10.88 -13.54
CA PRO A 38 -25.89 -11.74 -14.25
C PRO A 38 -26.57 -12.75 -13.32
N ASP A 39 -27.83 -13.10 -13.59
CA ASP A 39 -28.50 -14.22 -12.91
C ASP A 39 -27.91 -15.59 -13.30
N VAL A 40 -27.37 -15.68 -14.53
CA VAL A 40 -26.82 -16.91 -15.12
C VAL A 40 -25.55 -16.58 -15.91
N ALA A 41 -24.50 -17.39 -15.72
CA ALA A 41 -23.29 -17.37 -16.54
C ALA A 41 -23.14 -18.70 -17.29
N LEU A 42 -22.95 -18.63 -18.61
CA LEU A 42 -22.59 -19.77 -19.45
C LEU A 42 -21.12 -19.65 -19.82
N ILE A 43 -20.34 -20.65 -19.43
CA ILE A 43 -18.90 -20.69 -19.65
C ILE A 43 -18.63 -21.66 -20.79
N ASP A 44 -18.17 -21.14 -21.92
CA ASP A 44 -17.63 -21.96 -22.99
C ASP A 44 -16.23 -22.46 -22.61
N GLU A 45 -15.87 -23.67 -23.05
CA GLU A 45 -14.59 -24.32 -22.69
C GLU A 45 -14.32 -24.32 -21.17
N ALA A 46 -15.31 -24.78 -20.40
CA ALA A 46 -15.28 -24.70 -18.94
C ALA A 46 -14.07 -25.41 -18.29
N ASP A 47 -13.52 -26.44 -18.92
CA ASP A 47 -12.28 -27.10 -18.48
C ASP A 47 -11.07 -26.18 -18.63
N SER A 48 -10.87 -25.57 -19.80
CA SER A 48 -9.81 -24.57 -20.01
C SER A 48 -9.91 -23.41 -19.01
N VAL A 49 -11.12 -22.88 -18.82
CA VAL A 49 -11.36 -21.70 -17.97
C VAL A 49 -11.26 -22.01 -16.47
N LEU A 50 -11.98 -23.02 -16.00
CA LEU A 50 -12.14 -23.27 -14.55
C LEU A 50 -11.08 -24.21 -13.98
N VAL A 51 -10.28 -24.86 -14.83
CA VAL A 51 -9.19 -25.75 -14.39
C VAL A 51 -7.84 -25.16 -14.76
N ASP A 52 -7.58 -24.93 -16.05
CA ASP A 52 -6.23 -24.60 -16.51
C ASP A 52 -5.89 -23.13 -16.23
N GLU A 53 -6.75 -22.20 -16.66
CA GLU A 53 -6.54 -20.76 -16.45
C GLU A 53 -6.66 -20.35 -14.98
N ALA A 54 -7.51 -21.04 -14.21
CA ALA A 54 -7.74 -20.78 -12.79
C ALA A 54 -6.49 -21.00 -11.90
N LEU A 55 -5.43 -21.64 -12.42
CA LEU A 55 -4.16 -21.81 -11.71
C LEU A 55 -3.37 -20.50 -11.59
N VAL A 56 -3.61 -19.53 -12.47
CA VAL A 56 -2.93 -18.24 -12.47
C VAL A 56 -3.89 -17.16 -11.96
N PRO A 57 -3.58 -16.49 -10.84
CA PRO A 57 -4.46 -15.45 -10.32
C PRO A 57 -4.50 -14.24 -11.26
N LEU A 58 -5.69 -13.65 -11.41
CA LEU A 58 -5.85 -12.35 -12.04
C LEU A 58 -5.32 -11.26 -11.11
N VAL A 59 -4.29 -10.53 -11.56
CA VAL A 59 -3.64 -9.48 -10.78
C VAL A 59 -3.79 -8.14 -11.49
N LEU A 60 -4.47 -7.19 -10.84
CA LEU A 60 -4.50 -5.81 -11.29
C LEU A 60 -3.22 -5.10 -10.81
N ALA A 61 -2.19 -5.06 -11.66
CA ALA A 61 -0.97 -4.32 -11.37
C ALA A 61 -1.10 -2.86 -11.83
N GLY A 62 -1.02 -1.92 -10.91
CA GLY A 62 -0.89 -0.50 -11.21
C GLY A 62 0.56 -0.04 -11.06
N THR A 63 1.02 0.86 -11.94
CA THR A 63 2.27 1.60 -11.70
C THR A 63 1.98 2.75 -10.76
N SER A 64 2.16 2.55 -9.45
CA SER A 64 2.26 3.68 -8.53
C SER A 64 3.56 4.44 -8.85
N HIS A 65 3.47 5.75 -9.09
CA HIS A 65 4.68 6.58 -9.06
C HIS A 65 5.24 6.45 -7.64
N ARG A 66 6.40 5.79 -7.53
CA ARG A 66 7.10 5.70 -6.25
C ARG A 66 7.69 7.07 -6.02
N GLU A 67 7.00 7.92 -5.27
CA GLU A 67 7.52 9.22 -4.91
C GLU A 67 8.87 9.02 -4.21
N THR A 68 9.87 9.75 -4.68
CA THR A 68 11.18 9.74 -4.02
C THR A 68 10.97 10.23 -2.59
N PRO A 69 11.38 9.47 -1.57
CA PRO A 69 11.21 9.87 -0.18
C PRO A 69 11.77 11.27 0.07
N ARG A 70 11.03 12.11 0.78
CA ARG A 70 11.50 13.46 1.11
C ARG A 70 12.68 13.39 2.06
N VAL A 71 13.87 13.69 1.56
CA VAL A 71 15.13 13.66 2.34
C VAL A 71 15.04 14.55 3.58
N GLU A 72 14.29 15.65 3.50
CA GLU A 72 14.03 16.56 4.62
C GLU A 72 13.29 15.85 5.77
N LEU A 73 12.27 15.04 5.47
CA LEU A 73 11.54 14.27 6.49
C LEU A 73 12.41 13.18 7.12
N ILE A 74 13.23 12.51 6.31
CA ILE A 74 14.17 11.49 6.82
C ILE A 74 15.17 12.13 7.79
N ARG A 75 15.71 13.30 7.46
CA ARG A 75 16.61 14.04 8.34
C ARG A 75 15.91 14.47 9.63
N LEU A 76 14.70 15.00 9.52
CA LEU A 76 13.90 15.41 10.67
C LEU A 76 13.64 14.25 11.64
N VAL A 77 13.30 13.07 11.11
CA VAL A 77 13.12 11.85 11.92
C VAL A 77 14.43 11.46 12.62
N GLY A 78 15.58 11.60 11.95
CA GLY A 78 16.89 11.34 12.54
C GLY A 78 17.30 12.31 13.67
N GLU A 79 16.59 13.43 13.84
CA GLU A 79 16.80 14.41 14.91
C GLU A 79 15.81 14.25 16.09
N LEU A 80 14.95 13.22 16.04
CA LEU A 80 14.00 12.93 17.11
C LEU A 80 14.69 12.24 18.29
N ASN A 81 14.33 12.63 19.50
CA ASN A 81 14.85 12.07 20.73
C ASN A 81 14.04 10.84 21.16
N ALA A 82 14.71 9.70 21.36
CA ALA A 82 14.07 8.45 21.75
C ALA A 82 13.35 8.50 23.10
N ASP A 83 13.78 9.38 24.02
CA ASP A 83 13.17 9.48 25.35
C ASP A 83 11.88 10.32 25.37
N THR A 84 11.64 11.15 24.35
CA THR A 84 10.56 12.15 24.40
C THR A 84 9.68 12.18 23.16
N ASP A 85 10.23 11.94 21.97
CA ASP A 85 9.57 12.29 20.71
C ASP A 85 8.84 11.10 20.09
N PHE A 86 9.21 9.87 20.44
CA PHE A 86 8.54 8.65 19.99
C PHE A 86 8.59 7.55 21.06
N ASP A 87 7.72 6.56 20.94
CA ASP A 87 7.69 5.39 21.80
C ASP A 87 7.54 4.11 20.97
N THR A 88 8.01 3.00 21.52
CA THR A 88 7.92 1.66 20.92
C THR A 88 7.10 0.73 21.80
N ASP A 89 6.43 -0.25 21.19
CA ASP A 89 5.81 -1.31 21.98
C ASP A 89 6.87 -2.18 22.69
N ASN A 90 6.43 -2.97 23.68
CA ASN A 90 7.30 -3.81 24.51
C ASN A 90 8.15 -4.81 23.71
N ASP A 91 7.68 -5.22 22.53
CA ASP A 91 8.36 -6.17 21.65
C ASP A 91 9.19 -5.46 20.55
N SER A 92 9.21 -4.13 20.55
CA SER A 92 9.86 -3.27 19.54
C SER A 92 9.48 -3.64 18.10
N ARG A 93 8.19 -3.92 17.89
CA ARG A 93 7.57 -4.20 16.60
C ARG A 93 6.89 -2.99 15.99
N ASN A 94 6.44 -2.06 16.84
CA ASN A 94 5.79 -0.84 16.43
C ASN A 94 6.46 0.37 17.07
N VAL A 95 6.46 1.49 16.33
CA VAL A 95 6.96 2.78 16.79
C VAL A 95 5.94 3.86 16.40
N HIS A 96 5.72 4.83 17.28
CA HIS A 96 4.78 5.92 17.05
C HIS A 96 5.30 7.21 17.69
N LEU A 97 4.92 8.35 17.12
CA LEU A 97 5.23 9.65 17.71
C LEU A 97 4.43 9.85 19.01
N THR A 98 5.07 10.48 19.99
CA THR A 98 4.35 11.03 21.15
C THR A 98 3.72 12.38 20.78
N ASP A 99 2.84 12.91 21.62
CA ASP A 99 2.29 14.27 21.46
C ASP A 99 3.39 15.35 21.42
N VAL A 100 4.54 15.09 22.03
CA VAL A 100 5.68 16.01 22.02
C VAL A 100 6.40 15.92 20.67
N GLY A 101 6.67 14.71 20.18
CA GLY A 101 7.31 14.50 18.89
C GLY A 101 6.45 14.96 17.72
N ALA A 102 5.15 14.69 17.75
CA ALA A 102 4.20 15.17 16.75
C ALA A 102 4.27 16.71 16.64
N ARG A 103 4.14 17.43 17.75
CA ARG A 103 4.24 18.91 17.76
C ARG A 103 5.60 19.43 17.29
N LYS A 104 6.70 18.73 17.62
CA LYS A 104 8.04 19.09 17.16
C LYS A 104 8.15 18.97 15.64
N VAL A 105 7.63 17.88 15.07
CA VAL A 105 7.61 17.65 13.62
C VAL A 105 6.70 18.65 12.92
N GLU A 106 5.50 18.88 13.43
CA GLU A 106 4.56 19.90 12.94
C GLU A 106 5.19 21.29 12.89
N ALA A 107 5.84 21.71 13.97
CA ALA A 107 6.53 22.99 14.05
C ALA A 107 7.68 23.10 13.04
N ALA A 108 8.45 22.03 12.85
CA ALA A 108 9.55 21.99 11.87
C ALA A 108 9.03 22.08 10.41
N LEU A 109 7.82 21.62 10.16
CA LEU A 109 7.16 21.66 8.86
C LEU A 109 6.29 22.90 8.64
N GLY A 110 6.44 23.93 9.48
CA GLY A 110 5.73 25.20 9.33
C GLY A 110 4.40 25.28 10.06
N GLY A 111 4.17 24.43 11.07
CA GLY A 111 2.96 24.43 11.90
C GLY A 111 1.77 23.74 11.23
N ILE A 112 2.03 22.76 10.38
CA ILE A 112 0.97 21.93 9.79
C ILE A 112 0.29 21.06 10.86
N ASP A 113 -0.88 20.53 10.54
CA ASP A 113 -1.53 19.47 11.34
C ASP A 113 -1.29 18.12 10.65
N LEU A 114 -0.44 17.27 11.25
CA LEU A 114 -0.09 15.97 10.67
C LEU A 114 -1.28 15.03 10.51
N TYR A 115 -2.32 15.21 11.30
CA TYR A 115 -3.49 14.33 11.36
C TYR A 115 -4.68 14.85 10.54
N SER A 116 -4.52 15.99 9.87
CA SER A 116 -5.48 16.50 8.90
C SER A 116 -5.61 15.59 7.67
N GLU A 117 -6.76 15.62 6.99
CA GLU A 117 -7.00 14.83 5.75
C GLU A 117 -5.94 15.08 4.67
N GLU A 118 -5.34 16.28 4.64
CA GLU A 118 -4.28 16.66 3.70
C GLU A 118 -2.97 15.91 3.95
N HIS A 119 -2.64 15.64 5.22
CA HIS A 119 -1.32 15.16 5.62
C HIS A 119 -1.30 13.73 6.15
N VAL A 120 -2.44 13.19 6.57
CA VAL A 120 -2.55 11.84 7.15
C VAL A 120 -2.08 10.74 6.19
N SER A 121 -2.44 10.85 4.91
CA SER A 121 -2.12 9.87 3.86
C SER A 121 -0.78 10.12 3.16
N THR A 122 -0.14 11.26 3.42
CA THR A 122 1.08 11.70 2.72
C THR A 122 2.22 11.88 3.72
N THR A 123 2.32 13.04 4.35
CA THR A 123 3.39 13.45 5.27
C THR A 123 3.49 12.56 6.50
N LEU A 124 2.39 12.29 7.18
CA LEU A 124 2.39 11.43 8.36
C LEU A 124 2.82 10.00 8.00
N THR A 125 2.37 9.49 6.85
CA THR A 125 2.75 8.15 6.37
C THR A 125 4.26 8.08 6.09
N GLU A 126 4.84 9.08 5.42
CA GLU A 126 6.29 9.13 5.19
C GLU A 126 7.10 9.22 6.49
N ILE A 127 6.66 10.02 7.45
CA ILE A 127 7.32 10.12 8.77
C ILE A 127 7.28 8.78 9.50
N ASN A 128 6.13 8.10 9.53
CA ASN A 128 6.00 6.80 10.19
C ASN A 128 6.89 5.74 9.53
N VAL A 129 6.98 5.73 8.18
CA VAL A 129 7.88 4.82 7.45
C VAL A 129 9.34 5.12 7.77
N ALA A 130 9.73 6.39 7.79
CA ALA A 130 11.08 6.80 8.15
C ALA A 130 11.42 6.45 9.61
N LEU A 131 10.47 6.64 10.54
CA LEU A 131 10.63 6.32 11.96
C LEU A 131 10.78 4.82 12.17
N HIS A 132 9.93 4.01 11.52
CA HIS A 132 10.07 2.56 11.52
C HIS A 132 11.44 2.12 11.03
N ALA A 133 11.89 2.67 9.89
CA ALA A 133 13.19 2.33 9.33
C ALA A 133 14.38 2.80 10.20
N HIS A 134 14.26 3.95 10.85
CA HIS A 134 15.34 4.51 11.68
C HIS A 134 15.46 3.82 13.05
N VAL A 135 14.33 3.48 13.67
CA VAL A 135 14.27 2.99 15.06
C VAL A 135 14.24 1.47 15.12
N LEU A 136 13.49 0.80 14.25
CA LEU A 136 13.25 -0.65 14.35
C LEU A 136 14.14 -1.49 13.43
N LEU A 137 14.68 -0.91 12.35
CA LEU A 137 15.53 -1.63 11.41
C LEU A 137 17.01 -1.37 11.72
N GLN A 138 17.78 -2.46 11.84
CA GLN A 138 19.20 -2.39 12.15
C GLN A 138 19.99 -3.06 11.04
N ARG A 139 20.99 -2.32 10.53
CA ARG A 139 21.94 -2.84 9.56
C ARG A 139 22.73 -4.01 10.16
N ASP A 140 22.99 -5.02 9.34
CA ASP A 140 23.68 -6.26 9.68
C ASP A 140 22.90 -7.17 10.66
N VAL A 141 21.64 -6.82 10.97
CA VAL A 141 20.69 -7.67 11.72
C VAL A 141 19.44 -7.93 10.88
N HIS A 142 18.77 -6.87 10.44
CA HIS A 142 17.54 -6.95 9.65
C HIS A 142 17.81 -6.87 8.14
N TYR A 143 18.87 -6.15 7.74
CA TYR A 143 19.24 -5.97 6.34
C TYR A 143 20.73 -5.70 6.16
N ILE A 144 21.23 -5.90 4.94
CA ILE A 144 22.56 -5.48 4.49
C ILE A 144 22.45 -4.57 3.27
N VAL A 145 23.48 -3.77 3.02
CA VAL A 145 23.60 -2.96 1.80
C VAL A 145 24.73 -3.53 0.94
N ARG A 146 24.39 -4.02 -0.25
CA ARG A 146 25.34 -4.54 -1.25
C ARG A 146 24.89 -4.12 -2.65
N ASP A 147 25.84 -3.77 -3.49
CA ASP A 147 25.59 -3.31 -4.88
C ASP A 147 24.60 -2.14 -4.95
N ASN A 148 24.72 -1.21 -3.99
CA ASN A 148 23.83 -0.06 -3.83
C ASN A 148 22.34 -0.43 -3.66
N ALA A 149 22.06 -1.64 -3.18
CA ALA A 149 20.73 -2.16 -2.90
C ALA A 149 20.63 -2.71 -1.47
N VAL A 150 19.42 -2.61 -0.89
CA VAL A 150 19.08 -3.20 0.40
C VAL A 150 18.68 -4.65 0.20
N HIS A 151 19.31 -5.57 0.92
CA HIS A 151 18.98 -6.99 0.93
C HIS A 151 18.54 -7.38 2.33
N LEU A 152 17.39 -8.04 2.44
CA LEU A 152 16.86 -8.50 3.73
C LEU A 152 17.63 -9.71 4.23
N ILE A 153 17.94 -9.72 5.52
CA ILE A 153 18.50 -10.89 6.19
C ILE A 153 17.34 -11.83 6.56
N ASN A 154 17.45 -13.10 6.19
CA ASN A 154 16.41 -14.08 6.53
C ASN A 154 16.65 -14.62 7.95
N ALA A 155 15.77 -14.27 8.89
CA ALA A 155 15.84 -14.72 10.27
C ALA A 155 15.90 -16.26 10.45
N SER A 156 15.45 -17.04 9.47
CA SER A 156 15.49 -18.51 9.50
C SER A 156 16.76 -19.13 8.90
N ARG A 157 17.53 -18.39 8.10
CA ARG A 157 18.70 -18.92 7.38
C ARG A 157 20.01 -18.21 7.68
N GLY A 158 19.97 -17.07 8.38
CA GLY A 158 21.14 -16.23 8.67
C GLY A 158 21.52 -15.37 7.47
#